data_AF-M6D145-F1
#
_entry.id   AF-M6D145-F1
#
_cell.length_a   1.000
_cell.length_b   1.000
_cell.length_c   1.000
_cell.angle_alpha   90.00
_cell.angle_beta   90.00
_cell.angle_gamma   90.00
#
_symmetry.space_group_name_H-M   'P 1'
#
loop_
_entity.id
_entity.type
_entity.pdbx_description
1 polymer ?
#
loop_
_entity_poly.entity_id
_entity_poly.type
_entity_poly.pdbx_seq_one_letter_code
_entity_poly.pdbx_strand_id
1 'polypeptide(L)'
;MWPLLQDSNSHLIQTIGFDWPEKLEEGIPLKVRMDLLSSDIEHTITETDSYESLSLLYYFTEHFSERIRNQNERKILRYLIGTRIPIPALVDRRAFQTAKARLKTWL
;
A
#
# COMPACT_ATOMS: atom_id res chain seq x y z
N MET A 1 -3.78 12.43 -3.46
CA MET A 1 -3.48 11.93 -2.09
C MET A 1 -3.04 10.48 -2.16
N TRP A 2 -2.22 9.98 -1.23
CA TRP A 2 -1.74 8.60 -1.26
C TRP A 2 -2.89 7.60 -0.95
N PRO A 3 -3.19 6.59 -1.78
CA PRO A 3 -4.36 5.71 -1.59
C PRO A 3 -4.41 5.01 -0.22
N LEU A 4 -3.25 4.64 0.32
CA LEU A 4 -3.15 4.07 1.67
C LEU A 4 -3.65 4.99 2.78
N LEU A 5 -3.36 6.29 2.65
CA LEU A 5 -3.84 7.28 3.60
C LEU A 5 -5.36 7.42 3.47
N GLN A 6 -5.88 7.35 2.24
CA GLN A 6 -7.31 7.39 1.97
C GLN A 6 -8.04 6.20 2.63
N ASP A 7 -7.54 4.98 2.41
CA ASP A 7 -8.16 3.76 2.93
C ASP A 7 -8.06 3.69 4.47
N SER A 8 -6.89 4.02 5.03
CA SER A 8 -6.65 3.96 6.49
C SER A 8 -7.43 5.02 7.26
N ASN A 9 -7.81 6.12 6.60
CA ASN A 9 -8.56 7.22 7.20
C ASN A 9 -9.97 7.35 6.60
N SER A 10 -10.51 6.26 6.05
CA SER A 10 -11.87 6.22 5.49
C SER A 10 -12.96 6.64 6.48
N HIS A 11 -12.72 6.51 7.80
CA HIS A 11 -13.60 7.04 8.83
C HIS A 11 -13.83 8.57 8.73
N LEU A 12 -12.87 9.33 8.19
CA LEU A 12 -13.00 10.77 7.96
C LEU A 12 -14.10 11.09 6.93
N ILE A 13 -14.50 10.13 6.10
CA ILE A 13 -15.65 10.30 5.19
C ILE A 13 -16.93 10.60 5.98
N GLN A 14 -17.10 9.99 7.16
CA GLN A 14 -18.28 10.21 8.00
C GLN A 14 -18.22 11.54 8.76
N THR A 15 -17.03 12.06 9.02
CA THR A 15 -16.82 13.27 9.83
C THR A 15 -16.72 14.54 8.99
N ILE A 16 -16.03 14.49 7.85
CA ILE A 16 -15.67 15.67 7.02
C ILE A 16 -16.28 15.58 5.61
N GLY A 17 -16.69 14.38 5.19
CA GLY A 17 -17.26 14.10 3.87
C GLY A 17 -16.32 13.30 2.96
N PHE A 18 -16.84 12.84 1.82
CA PHE A 18 -16.06 12.00 0.88
C PHE A 18 -14.82 12.71 0.34
N ASP A 19 -14.87 14.04 0.21
CA ASP A 19 -13.80 14.94 -0.19
C ASP A 19 -12.97 15.46 1.00
N TRP A 20 -12.96 14.73 2.14
CA TRP A 20 -12.05 15.02 3.26
C TRP A 20 -10.59 15.25 2.86
N PRO A 21 -10.02 14.61 1.81
CA PRO A 21 -8.66 14.87 1.35
C PRO A 21 -8.39 16.35 1.05
N GLU A 22 -9.40 17.07 0.59
CA GLU A 22 -9.33 18.47 0.16
C GLU A 22 -9.80 19.43 1.27
N LYS A 23 -10.59 18.92 2.21
CA LYS A 23 -11.14 19.66 3.37
C LYS A 23 -10.36 19.43 4.66
N LEU A 24 -9.15 18.87 4.57
CA LEU A 24 -8.37 18.56 5.75
C LEU A 24 -7.86 19.84 6.41
N GLU A 25 -8.36 20.14 7.61
CA GLU A 25 -7.86 21.25 8.42
C GLU A 25 -6.62 20.85 9.23
N GLU A 26 -5.82 21.85 9.60
CA GLU A 26 -4.64 21.64 10.46
C GLU A 26 -5.05 21.08 11.83
N GLY A 27 -4.19 20.23 12.41
CA GLY A 27 -4.43 19.63 13.72
C GLY A 27 -5.28 18.35 13.69
N ILE A 28 -5.85 17.94 12.55
CA ILE A 28 -6.54 16.66 12.42
C ILE A 28 -5.50 15.51 12.38
N PRO A 29 -5.53 14.56 13.33
CA PRO A 29 -4.59 13.45 13.34
C PRO A 29 -4.91 12.47 12.21
N LEU A 30 -3.92 12.21 11.36
CA LEU A 30 -4.01 11.17 10.33
C LEU A 30 -3.32 9.89 10.80
N LYS A 31 -4.00 8.76 10.60
CA LYS A 31 -3.38 7.45 10.75
C LYS A 31 -2.49 7.18 9.54
N VAL A 32 -1.19 7.11 9.78
CA VAL A 32 -0.20 6.68 8.79
C VAL A 32 0.27 5.29 9.14
N ARG A 33 0.10 4.34 8.22
CA ARG A 33 0.66 2.99 8.37
C ARG A 33 2.17 3.01 8.16
N MET A 34 2.90 2.45 9.14
CA MET A 34 4.37 2.39 9.13
C MET A 34 4.89 0.98 8.87
N ASP A 35 3.99 0.00 8.78
CA ASP A 35 4.23 -1.42 8.51
C ASP A 35 4.23 -1.76 7.00
N LEU A 36 4.43 -0.76 6.15
CA LEU A 36 4.46 -0.94 4.70
C LEU A 36 5.75 -1.62 4.24
N LEU A 37 5.64 -2.39 3.15
CA LEU A 37 6.80 -2.97 2.49
C LEU A 37 7.77 -1.88 2.04
N SER A 38 8.97 -1.92 2.63
CA SER A 38 10.10 -1.03 2.33
C SER A 38 11.18 -1.69 1.46
N SER A 39 11.00 -2.97 1.14
CA SER A 39 11.81 -3.74 0.20
C SER A 39 10.91 -4.72 -0.54
N ASP A 40 11.32 -5.07 -1.75
CA ASP A 40 10.64 -6.10 -2.53
C ASP A 40 10.69 -7.43 -1.79
N ILE A 41 9.65 -8.24 -1.97
CA ILE A 41 9.56 -9.59 -1.39
C ILE A 41 9.14 -10.57 -2.47
N GLU A 42 9.50 -11.84 -2.27
CA GLU A 42 9.05 -12.93 -3.14
C GLU A 42 7.81 -13.58 -2.53
N HIS A 43 6.78 -13.76 -3.35
CA HIS A 43 5.56 -14.46 -2.99
C HIS A 43 5.41 -15.73 -3.82
N THR A 44 5.10 -16.87 -3.18
CA THR A 44 4.81 -18.13 -3.88
C THR A 44 3.31 -18.22 -4.16
N ILE A 45 2.94 -18.27 -5.44
CA ILE A 45 1.54 -18.23 -5.88
C ILE A 45 0.79 -19.49 -5.46
N THR A 46 -0.42 -19.29 -4.94
CA THR A 46 -1.42 -20.27 -4.55
C THR A 46 -2.66 -20.21 -5.45
N GLU A 47 -3.54 -21.19 -5.34
CA GLU A 47 -4.76 -21.28 -6.17
C GLU A 47 -5.74 -20.12 -5.95
N THR A 48 -5.70 -19.50 -4.77
CA THR A 48 -6.60 -18.40 -4.38
C THR A 48 -6.05 -17.02 -4.74
N ASP A 49 -4.83 -16.93 -5.28
CA ASP A 49 -4.21 -15.64 -5.51
C ASP A 49 -4.75 -14.93 -6.76
N SER A 50 -5.12 -13.67 -6.54
CA SER A 50 -5.35 -12.67 -7.56
C SER A 50 -4.44 -11.48 -7.29
N TYR A 51 -4.26 -10.59 -8.27
CA TYR A 51 -3.47 -9.39 -8.03
C TYR A 51 -4.11 -8.48 -6.96
N GLU A 52 -5.43 -8.52 -6.88
CA GLU A 52 -6.26 -7.84 -5.90
C GLU A 52 -6.03 -8.43 -4.50
N SER A 53 -6.07 -9.77 -4.35
CA SER A 53 -5.81 -10.43 -3.06
C SER A 53 -4.37 -10.20 -2.58
N LEU A 54 -3.39 -10.25 -3.49
CA LEU A 54 -1.99 -9.96 -3.17
C LEU A 54 -1.79 -8.50 -2.76
N SER A 55 -2.45 -7.58 -3.44
CA SER A 55 -2.43 -6.16 -3.07
C SER A 55 -3.03 -5.96 -1.67
N LEU A 56 -4.17 -6.59 -1.40
CA LEU A 56 -4.81 -6.55 -0.10
C LEU A 56 -3.90 -7.14 1.00
N LEU A 57 -3.25 -8.27 0.73
CA LEU A 57 -2.36 -8.95 1.67
C LEU A 57 -1.14 -8.10 2.03
N TYR A 58 -0.48 -7.52 1.04
CA TYR A 58 0.82 -6.87 1.22
C TYR A 58 0.76 -5.36 1.42
N TYR A 59 -0.32 -4.73 0.97
CA TYR A 59 -0.50 -3.29 1.06
C TYR A 59 -1.76 -2.90 1.83
N PHE A 60 -2.54 -3.86 2.34
CA PHE A 60 -3.79 -3.61 3.07
C PHE A 60 -4.87 -2.89 2.25
N THR A 61 -4.74 -2.92 0.92
CA THR A 61 -5.72 -2.35 -0.02
C THR A 61 -5.58 -3.01 -1.38
N GLU A 62 -6.67 -3.15 -2.13
CA GLU A 62 -6.68 -3.71 -3.48
C GLU A 62 -6.18 -2.73 -4.56
N HIS A 63 -6.06 -1.43 -4.23
CA HIS A 63 -5.77 -0.35 -5.17
C HIS A 63 -4.40 -0.44 -5.86
N PHE A 64 -3.47 -1.27 -5.36
CA PHE A 64 -2.16 -1.48 -5.97
C PHE A 64 -2.04 -2.80 -6.74
N SER A 65 -3.14 -3.47 -7.04
CA SER A 65 -3.16 -4.70 -7.84
C SER A 65 -2.50 -4.52 -9.21
N GLU A 66 -2.80 -3.42 -9.91
CA GLU A 66 -2.17 -3.09 -11.20
C GLU A 66 -0.66 -2.87 -11.08
N ARG A 67 -0.16 -2.39 -9.93
CA ARG A 67 1.29 -2.24 -9.72
C ARG A 67 1.96 -3.62 -9.67
N ILE A 68 1.39 -4.56 -8.92
CA ILE A 68 1.90 -5.94 -8.85
C ILE A 68 1.80 -6.58 -10.24
N ARG A 69 0.67 -6.39 -10.93
CA ARG A 69 0.43 -6.92 -12.28
C ARG A 69 1.45 -6.43 -13.29
N ASN A 70 1.73 -5.14 -13.32
CA ASN A 70 2.70 -4.57 -14.26
C ASN A 70 4.14 -5.00 -13.94
N GLN A 71 4.51 -5.10 -12.66
CA GLN A 71 5.82 -5.63 -12.25
C GLN A 71 6.04 -7.08 -12.70
N ASN A 72 4.95 -7.85 -12.78
CA ASN A 72 4.96 -9.26 -13.17
C ASN A 72 4.60 -9.49 -14.63
N GLU A 73 4.86 -8.49 -15.49
CA GLU A 73 4.63 -8.56 -16.95
C GLU A 73 3.19 -8.95 -17.31
N ARG A 74 2.24 -8.64 -16.43
CA ARG A 74 0.81 -8.94 -16.59
C ARG A 74 0.52 -10.44 -16.79
N LYS A 75 1.41 -11.32 -16.30
CA LYS A 75 1.22 -12.77 -16.38
C LYS A 75 -0.04 -13.20 -15.64
N ILE A 76 -0.68 -14.27 -16.12
CA ILE A 76 -1.89 -14.81 -15.49
C ILE A 76 -1.49 -15.72 -14.33
N LEU A 77 -1.80 -15.31 -13.10
CA LEU A 77 -1.35 -16.00 -11.87
C LEU A 77 -1.79 -17.47 -11.80
N ARG A 78 -2.97 -17.80 -12.32
CA ARG A 78 -3.48 -19.18 -12.35
C ARG A 78 -2.54 -20.17 -13.05
N TYR A 79 -1.75 -19.72 -14.03
CA TYR A 79 -0.77 -20.58 -14.72
C TYR A 79 0.59 -20.63 -14.04
N LEU A 80 0.74 -19.92 -12.93
CA LEU A 80 1.98 -19.71 -12.20
C LEU A 80 1.92 -20.27 -10.77
N ILE A 81 0.91 -21.08 -10.45
CA ILE A 81 0.77 -21.73 -9.14
C ILE A 81 2.06 -22.49 -8.79
N GLY A 82 2.57 -22.28 -7.57
CA GLY A 82 3.83 -22.83 -7.07
C GLY A 82 5.09 -22.08 -7.51
N THR A 83 4.99 -21.11 -8.41
CA THR A 83 6.12 -20.25 -8.79
C THR A 83 6.21 -19.01 -7.89
N ARG A 84 7.40 -18.38 -7.87
CA ARG A 84 7.63 -17.16 -7.13
C ARG A 84 7.49 -15.93 -8.02
N ILE A 85 6.84 -14.91 -7.49
CA ILE A 85 6.74 -13.60 -8.13
C ILE A 85 7.19 -12.48 -7.17
N PRO A 86 7.85 -11.43 -7.70
CA PRO A 86 8.17 -10.24 -6.92
C PRO A 86 6.90 -9.44 -6.59
N ILE A 87 6.81 -9.02 -5.33
CA ILE A 87 5.88 -8.01 -4.83
C ILE A 87 6.69 -6.75 -4.53
N PRO A 88 6.49 -5.66 -5.30
CA PRO A 88 7.34 -4.48 -5.21
C PRO A 88 7.09 -3.65 -3.94
N ALA A 89 8.13 -3.08 -3.35
CA ALA A 89 7.97 -2.08 -2.30
C ALA A 89 7.13 -0.88 -2.78
N LEU A 90 6.29 -0.34 -1.90
CA LEU A 90 5.57 0.92 -2.19
C LEU A 90 6.44 2.14 -2.00
N VAL A 91 7.44 2.02 -1.11
CA VAL A 91 8.36 3.10 -0.77
C VAL A 91 9.76 2.53 -0.75
N ASP A 92 10.70 3.21 -1.41
CA ASP A 92 12.12 2.91 -1.26
C ASP A 92 12.49 3.01 0.23
N ARG A 93 13.18 1.98 0.74
CA ARG A 93 13.76 1.95 2.09
C ARG A 93 14.46 3.26 2.46
N ARG A 94 15.22 3.86 1.54
CA ARG A 94 15.93 5.12 1.78
C ARG A 94 14.98 6.30 1.99
N ALA A 95 13.95 6.39 1.16
CA ALA A 95 12.91 7.41 1.29
C ALA A 95 12.14 7.22 2.61
N PHE A 96 11.78 5.99 2.96
CA PHE A 96 11.08 5.66 4.19
C PHE A 96 11.90 6.02 5.44
N GLN A 97 13.19 5.65 5.50
CA GLN A 97 14.05 5.99 6.64
C GLN A 97 14.25 7.50 6.78
N THR A 98 14.39 8.21 5.66
CA THR A 98 14.52 9.68 5.67
C THR A 98 13.24 10.34 6.21
N ALA A 99 12.06 9.89 5.76
CA ALA A 99 10.78 10.38 6.26
C ALA A 99 10.59 10.08 7.75
N LYS A 100 10.92 8.86 8.19
CA LYS A 100 10.84 8.45 9.60
C LYS A 100 11.76 9.28 10.50
N ALA A 101 12.97 9.61 10.05
CA ALA A 101 13.90 10.46 10.80
C ALA A 101 13.34 11.89 10.98
N ARG A 102 12.70 12.45 9.95
CA ARG A 102 12.07 13.77 10.03
C ARG A 102 10.95 13.81 11.06
N LEU A 103 10.13 12.76 11.15
CA LEU A 103 9.06 12.67 12.15
C LEU A 103 9.61 12.62 13.59
N LYS A 104 10.75 11.97 13.81
CA LYS A 104 11.40 11.93 15.14
C LYS A 104 11.94 13.28 15.61
N THR A 105 12.32 14.17 14.70
CA THR A 105 12.76 15.53 15.05
C THR A 105 11.62 16.48 15.45
N TRP A 106 10.36 16.08 15.25
CA TRP A 106 9.17 16.88 15.59
C TRP A 106 8.48 16.45 16.90
N LEU A 107 8.96 15.37 17.54
CA LEU A 107 8.52 14.88 18.86
C LEU A 107 9.56 15.23 19.92
#